data_AF-A0A7V0MFE3-F1
#
_entry.id   AF-A0A7V0MFE3-F1
#
_cell.length_a   1.000
_cell.length_b   1.000
_cell.length_c   1.000
_cell.angle_alpha   90.00
_cell.angle_beta   90.00
_cell.angle_gamma   90.00
#
_symmetry.space_group_name_H-M   'P 1'
#
loop_
_entity.id
_entity.type
_entity.pdbx_description
1 polymer ?
#
loop_
_entity_poly.entity_id
_entity_poly.type
_entity_poly.pdbx_seq_one_letter_code
_entity_poly.pdbx_strand_id
1 'polypeptide(L)' 'IDGACKACSNKMGVLEAVKEEGIPLIDEMSGHPSMARYMTEGYQIITF' A
#
# COMPACT_ATOMS: atom_id res chain seq x y z
N ILE A 1 -3.14 7.90 -7.17
CA ILE A 1 -2.82 7.20 -5.89
C ILE A 1 -2.58 5.76 -6.27
N ASP A 2 -1.41 5.19 -5.95
CA ASP A 2 -1.12 3.80 -6.33
C ASP A 2 -1.93 2.81 -5.49
N GLY A 3 -2.08 3.07 -4.18
CA GLY A 3 -2.94 2.30 -3.31
C GLY A 3 -2.56 2.39 -1.84
N ALA A 4 -3.31 1.69 -1.00
CA ALA A 4 -2.99 1.49 0.41
C ALA A 4 -2.32 0.13 0.63
N CYS A 5 -1.45 0.03 1.63
CA CYS A 5 -0.82 -1.24 2.00
C CYS A 5 -1.89 -2.23 2.53
N LYS A 6 -2.00 -3.42 1.92
CA LYS A 6 -2.97 -4.45 2.33
C LYS A 6 -2.73 -4.94 3.75
N ALA A 7 -1.49 -5.21 4.11
CA ALA A 7 -1.11 -5.70 5.44
C ALA A 7 -1.40 -4.66 6.53
N CYS A 8 -1.09 -3.38 6.28
CA CYS A 8 -1.41 -2.30 7.21
C CYS A 8 -2.93 -2.13 7.35
N SER A 9 -3.66 -2.11 6.24
CA SER A 9 -5.13 -1.98 6.26
C SER A 9 -5.80 -3.12 7.03
N ASN A 10 -5.31 -4.36 6.85
CA ASN A 10 -5.75 -5.52 7.61
C ASN A 10 -5.43 -5.39 9.10
N LYS A 11 -4.20 -5.01 9.45
CA LYS A 11 -3.77 -4.82 10.84
C LYS A 11 -4.54 -3.71 11.56
N MET A 12 -4.93 -2.67 10.84
CA MET A 12 -5.72 -1.55 11.36
C MET A 12 -7.23 -1.82 11.37
N GLY A 13 -7.70 -2.96 10.84
CA GLY A 13 -9.12 -3.31 10.80
C GLY A 13 -9.94 -2.50 9.80
N VAL A 14 -9.30 -1.84 8.83
CA VAL A 14 -9.95 -0.95 7.84
C VAL A 14 -9.95 -1.54 6.42
N LEU A 15 -9.60 -2.82 6.27
CA LEU A 15 -9.45 -3.46 4.96
C LEU A 15 -10.70 -3.33 4.07
N GLU A 16 -11.89 -3.54 4.61
CA GLU A 16 -13.14 -3.45 3.85
C GLU A 16 -13.50 -2.00 3.53
N ALA A 17 -13.33 -1.08 4.48
CA ALA A 17 -13.55 0.35 4.23
C ALA A 17 -12.67 0.88 3.08
N VAL A 18 -11.40 0.46 3.03
CA VAL A 18 -10.49 0.83 1.93
C VAL A 18 -10.98 0.29 0.58
N LYS A 19 -11.57 -0.92 0.54
CA LYS A 19 -12.16 -1.48 -0.68
C LYS A 19 -13.44 -0.76 -1.09
N GLU A 20 -14.31 -0.42 -0.14
CA GLU A 20 -15.57 0.30 -0.38
C GLU A 20 -15.32 1.69 -0.97
N GLU A 21 -14.25 2.36 -0.54
CA GLU A 21 -13.77 3.64 -1.10
C GLU A 21 -13.09 3.50 -2.48
N GLY A 22 -12.98 2.27 -3.01
CA GLY A 22 -12.36 2.02 -4.32
C GLY A 22 -10.85 2.23 -4.35
N ILE A 23 -10.20 2.27 -3.19
CA ILE A 23 -8.75 2.45 -3.10
C ILE A 23 -8.06 1.11 -3.38
N PRO A 24 -7.10 1.05 -4.33
CA PRO A 24 -6.36 -0.18 -4.58
C PRO A 24 -5.60 -0.66 -3.34
N LEU A 25 -5.59 -1.97 -3.11
CA LEU A 25 -4.81 -2.59 -2.03
C LEU A 25 -3.53 -3.19 -2.61
N ILE A 26 -2.39 -2.65 -2.22
CA ILE A 26 -1.08 -3.10 -2.70
C ILE A 26 -0.62 -4.30 -1.88
N ASP A 27 -0.32 -5.40 -2.57
CA ASP A 27 0.08 -6.67 -1.99
C ASP A 27 1.14 -7.42 -2.81
N GLU A 28 2.03 -6.69 -3.47
CA GLU A 28 3.10 -7.22 -4.32
C GLU A 28 4.01 -8.24 -3.60
N MET A 29 4.19 -8.05 -2.29
CA MET A 29 4.92 -8.97 -1.41
C MET A 29 3.93 -9.81 -0.59
N SER A 30 4.25 -10.16 0.66
CA SER A 30 3.30 -10.82 1.56
C SER A 30 2.25 -9.84 2.13
N GLY A 31 1.54 -9.12 1.25
CA GLY A 31 0.58 -8.07 1.63
C GLY A 31 1.18 -6.68 1.82
N HIS A 32 2.47 -6.49 1.53
CA HIS A 32 3.16 -5.20 1.63
C HIS A 32 3.50 -4.65 0.23
N PRO A 33 3.60 -3.31 0.09
CA PRO A 33 4.15 -2.69 -1.10
C PRO A 33 5.65 -2.94 -1.21
N SER A 34 6.14 -3.13 -2.44
CA SER A 34 7.56 -3.19 -2.75
C SER A 34 8.14 -1.79 -2.82
N MET A 35 8.76 -1.32 -1.74
CA MET A 35 9.43 0.00 -1.74
C MET A 35 10.56 0.08 -2.78
N ALA A 36 11.23 -1.04 -3.06
CA ALA A 36 12.29 -1.12 -4.06
C ALA A 36 11.79 -0.81 -5.48
N ARG A 37 10.53 -1.17 -5.81
CA ARG A 37 9.92 -0.82 -7.10
C ARG A 37 9.85 0.70 -7.27
N TYR A 38 9.29 1.41 -6.29
CA TYR A 38 9.19 2.86 -6.33
C TYR A 38 10.55 3.55 -6.42
N MET A 39 11.56 3.03 -5.72
CA MET A 39 12.92 3.56 -5.82
C MET A 39 13.50 3.39 -7.22
N THR A 40 13.25 2.25 -7.87
CA THR A 40 13.69 1.97 -9.25
C THR A 40 12.96 2.85 -10.27
N GLU A 41 11.70 3.17 -10.01
CA GLU A 41 10.89 4.08 -10.82
C GLU A 41 11.24 5.57 -10.60
N GLY A 42 12.19 5.88 -9.70
CA GLY A 42 12.69 7.23 -9.46
C GLY A 42 11.90 8.04 -8.43
N TYR A 43 11.01 7.41 -7.66
CA TYR A 43 10.30 8.08 -6.57
C TYR A 43 11.17 8.24 -5.32
N GLN A 44 10.94 9.32 -4.58
CA GLN A 44 11.58 9.57 -3.29
C GLN A 44 10.70 9.12 -2.13
N ILE A 45 11.27 8.39 -1.17
CA ILE A 45 10.60 8.01 0.07
C ILE A 45 10.56 9.21 1.01
N ILE A 46 9.36 9.55 1.51
CA ILE A 46 9.14 10.57 2.54
C ILE A 46 8.65 9.84 3.80
N THR A 47 9.35 10.04 4.93
CA THR A 47 9.04 9.42 6.24
C THR A 47 9.25 10.44 7.36
N PHE A 48 8.56 10.26 8.49
CA PHE A 48 8.59 11.14 9.66
C PHE A 48 8.74 10.36 10.97
#